data_AF-A0A7S0TGM0-F1
#
_entry.id   AF-A0A7S0TGM0-F1
#
_cell.length_a   1.000
_cell.length_b   1.000
_cell.length_c   1.000
_cell.angle_alpha   90.00
_cell.angle_beta   90.00
_cell.angle_gamma   90.00
#
_symmetry.space_group_name_H-M   'P 1'
#
loop_
_entity.id
_entity.type
_entity.pdbx_description
1 polymer ?
#
loop_
_entity_poly.entity_id
_entity_poly.type
_entity_poly.pdbx_seq_one_letter_code
_entity_poly.pdbx_strand_id
1 'polypeptide(L)'
;VRCEQCADDYCRVCFQMQHRKGSRAKHTTTKVSVSLSKGGAVQSSSEMMDVDEDAPLASFAPEAGSAPGNWFVERAKYIPVRLTMAERKDLRLCEAVLSVSDYTSKIDTVGKSKAKRTQAQLQEICAVLTALVTASDYQAGRDVVESRQYKDHESAIQDILEIGRRHKIMNPEKMRGEYGKLIYLLQDSVTPEVQQLLDMRIVKPIITVHSFLAARGAAGVLEDNLITTATREIIADGVKSRQQLNRESREKHRAIEHLGDKYASRRITDD
;
A
#
# COMPACT_ATOMS: atom_id res chain seq x y z
N VAL A 1 -4.96 0.08 9.57
CA VAL A 1 -6.35 0.41 9.95
C VAL A 1 -7.14 0.52 8.67
N ARG A 2 -8.22 -0.26 8.51
CA ARG A 2 -9.09 -0.16 7.33
C ARG A 2 -10.24 0.78 7.66
N CYS A 3 -10.49 1.74 6.79
CA CYS A 3 -11.69 2.58 6.87
C CYS A 3 -12.74 2.04 5.90
N GLU A 4 -13.93 1.73 6.39
CA GLU A 4 -14.97 1.09 5.59
C GLU A 4 -15.59 2.08 4.59
N GLN A 5 -15.82 3.32 5.02
CA GLN A 5 -16.38 4.38 4.19
C GLN A 5 -15.39 4.85 3.11
N CYS A 6 -14.10 4.90 3.42
CA CYS A 6 -13.07 5.23 2.43
C CYS A 6 -12.65 4.03 1.58
N ALA A 7 -13.05 2.81 1.96
CA ALA A 7 -12.66 1.54 1.34
C ALA A 7 -11.13 1.39 1.14
N ASP A 8 -10.34 1.94 2.07
CA ASP A 8 -8.88 2.06 1.93
C ASP A 8 -8.16 1.68 3.23
N ASP A 9 -6.92 1.23 3.08
CA ASP A 9 -6.06 0.76 4.17
C ASP A 9 -5.02 1.83 4.52
N TYR A 10 -5.06 2.32 5.76
CA TYR A 10 -4.19 3.37 6.25
C TYR A 10 -3.20 2.85 7.30
N CYS A 11 -1.97 3.39 7.28
CA CYS A 11 -1.09 3.31 8.45
C CYS A 11 -1.63 4.20 9.59
N ARG A 12 -1.20 3.95 10.83
CA ARG A 12 -1.73 4.64 12.03
C ARG A 12 -1.59 6.16 11.95
N VAL A 13 -0.45 6.65 11.45
CA VAL A 13 -0.16 8.09 11.30
C VAL A 13 -1.02 8.71 10.21
N CYS A 14 -1.12 8.08 9.04
CA CYS A 14 -1.96 8.58 7.94
C CYS A 14 -3.45 8.60 8.33
N PHE A 15 -3.92 7.57 9.04
CA PHE A 15 -5.29 7.54 9.53
C PHE A 15 -5.56 8.71 10.48
N GLN A 16 -4.72 8.90 11.50
CA GLN A 16 -4.85 10.00 12.44
C GLN A 16 -4.79 11.37 11.77
N MET A 17 -3.87 11.59 10.84
CA MET A 17 -3.77 12.89 10.17
C MET A 17 -5.03 13.23 9.35
N GLN A 18 -5.65 12.24 8.71
CA GLN A 18 -6.79 12.47 7.80
C GLN A 18 -8.16 12.36 8.47
N HIS A 19 -8.28 11.60 9.55
CA HIS A 19 -9.55 11.37 10.25
C HIS A 19 -9.67 12.18 11.56
N ARG A 20 -8.73 13.10 11.83
CA ARG A 20 -8.75 13.94 13.05
C ARG A 20 -9.82 15.03 13.04
N LYS A 21 -10.31 15.49 11.88
CA LYS A 21 -11.23 16.64 11.77
C LYS A 21 -12.35 16.42 10.74
N GLY A 22 -13.47 17.10 10.94
CA GLY A 22 -14.58 17.16 9.98
C GLY A 22 -15.52 15.95 10.02
N SER A 23 -16.32 15.77 8.96
CA SER A 23 -17.27 14.65 8.82
C SER A 23 -16.60 13.28 8.83
N ARG A 24 -15.32 13.22 8.45
CA ARG A 24 -14.50 12.00 8.38
C ARG A 24 -14.08 11.47 9.76
N ALA A 25 -14.19 12.28 10.82
CA ALA A 25 -13.97 11.82 12.20
C ALA A 25 -15.00 10.78 12.66
N LYS A 26 -16.14 10.68 11.96
CA LYS A 26 -17.20 9.70 12.25
C LYS A 26 -17.04 8.38 11.49
N HIS A 27 -16.01 8.23 10.66
CA HIS A 27 -15.82 7.01 9.89
C HIS A 27 -15.49 5.83 10.80
N THR A 28 -16.09 4.69 10.48
CA THR A 28 -15.90 3.45 11.23
C THR A 28 -14.60 2.82 10.77
N THR A 29 -13.83 2.35 11.74
CA THR A 29 -12.60 1.61 11.44
C THR A 29 -12.79 0.17 11.83
N THR A 30 -12.45 -0.71 10.90
CA THR A 30 -12.19 -2.10 11.23
C THR A 30 -10.71 -2.17 11.60
N LYS A 31 -10.43 -2.59 12.84
CA LYS A 31 -9.08 -3.00 13.20
C LYS A 31 -8.74 -4.16 12.27
N VAL A 32 -7.71 -3.98 11.46
CA VAL A 32 -7.13 -5.12 10.76
C VAL A 32 -6.40 -5.88 11.85
N SER A 33 -7.07 -6.90 12.39
CA SER A 33 -6.57 -7.68 13.52
C SER A 33 -5.41 -8.54 13.02
N VAL A 34 -4.22 -8.23 13.53
CA VAL A 34 -3.12 -9.20 13.53
C VAL A 34 -3.52 -10.25 14.58
N SER A 35 -4.06 -11.38 14.13
CA SER A 35 -4.30 -12.53 14.99
C SER A 35 -2.96 -13.24 15.20
N LEU A 36 -2.14 -12.70 16.11
CA LEU A 36 -1.03 -13.45 16.70
C LEU A 36 -1.66 -14.53 17.58
N SER A 37 -1.69 -15.76 17.08
CA SER A 37 -2.09 -16.94 17.84
C SER A 37 -1.19 -17.08 19.07
N LYS A 38 -1.71 -16.70 20.24
CA LYS A 38 -1.17 -17.12 21.54
C LYS A 38 -1.36 -18.62 21.66
N GLY A 39 -0.29 -19.39 21.51
CA GLY A 39 -0.25 -20.79 21.93
C GLY A 39 0.39 -20.90 23.31
N GLY A 40 -0.36 -21.42 24.30
CA GLY A 40 0.20 -22.00 25.53
C GLY A 40 -0.13 -21.32 26.86
N ALA A 41 -1.28 -21.72 27.43
CA ALA A 41 -1.79 -21.67 28.82
C ALA A 41 -0.93 -21.11 29.97
N VAL A 42 -1.49 -20.17 30.76
CA VAL A 42 -1.58 -20.21 32.25
C VAL A 42 -2.86 -19.46 32.70
N GLN A 43 -3.43 -19.92 33.81
CA GLN A 43 -4.75 -19.67 34.40
C GLN A 43 -5.14 -18.21 34.72
N SER A 44 -6.47 -18.04 34.79
CA SER A 44 -7.22 -16.87 35.23
C SER A 44 -6.99 -16.50 36.70
N SER A 45 -6.76 -15.21 36.95
CA SER A 45 -7.43 -14.48 38.03
C SER A 45 -7.57 -13.02 37.62
N SER A 46 -8.79 -12.52 37.75
CA SER A 46 -9.27 -11.19 37.43
C SER A 46 -8.77 -10.15 38.43
N GLU A 47 -8.11 -9.08 37.94
CA GLU A 47 -8.06 -7.77 38.59
C GLU A 47 -7.78 -6.70 37.53
N MET A 48 -8.49 -5.57 37.67
CA MET A 48 -8.48 -4.43 36.76
C MET A 48 -7.24 -3.56 37.05
N MET A 49 -6.38 -3.32 36.06
CA MET A 49 -5.39 -2.24 36.12
C MET A 49 -5.18 -1.61 34.75
N ASP A 50 -5.22 -0.28 34.75
CA ASP A 50 -4.80 0.65 33.71
C ASP A 50 -3.48 0.23 33.06
N VAL A 51 -3.39 0.36 31.74
CA VAL A 51 -2.12 0.21 31.01
C VAL A 51 -1.86 1.50 30.24
N ASP A 52 -1.14 2.39 30.91
CA ASP A 52 -0.39 3.47 30.26
C ASP A 52 0.97 2.95 29.76
N GLU A 53 1.33 3.49 28.58
CA GLU A 53 2.65 3.75 28.00
C GLU A 53 3.65 2.62 27.63
N ASP A 54 4.02 2.65 26.34
CA ASP A 54 5.35 2.39 25.77
C ASP A 54 6.01 1.01 25.98
N ALA A 55 5.38 -0.05 25.48
CA ALA A 55 6.09 -1.26 25.06
C ALA A 55 6.39 -1.23 23.56
N PRO A 56 7.67 -1.24 23.11
CA PRO A 56 8.00 -1.35 21.70
C PRO A 56 7.48 -2.69 21.18
N LEU A 57 6.78 -2.64 20.04
CA LEU A 57 6.32 -3.80 19.26
C LEU A 57 7.53 -4.54 18.66
N ALA A 58 8.39 -5.12 19.50
CA ALA A 58 9.41 -6.06 19.10
C ALA A 58 8.75 -7.45 18.98
N SER A 59 8.02 -7.67 17.87
CA SER A 59 7.76 -9.04 17.43
C SER A 59 9.12 -9.63 17.02
N PHE A 60 9.73 -10.46 17.87
CA PHE A 60 10.98 -11.14 17.54
C PHE A 60 10.87 -11.81 16.17
N ALA A 61 11.74 -11.44 15.24
CA ALA A 61 11.84 -12.14 13.98
C ALA A 61 12.34 -13.57 14.27
N PRO A 62 11.79 -14.61 13.62
CA PRO A 62 12.28 -15.97 13.79
C PRO A 62 13.79 -16.04 13.47
N GLU A 63 14.54 -16.75 14.31
CA GLU A 63 15.98 -16.93 14.10
C GLU A 63 16.24 -17.70 12.80
N ALA A 64 17.37 -17.40 12.15
CA ALA A 64 17.72 -18.02 10.89
C ALA A 64 17.88 -19.55 11.02
N GLY A 65 17.16 -20.29 10.19
CA GLY A 65 17.11 -21.76 10.24
C GLY A 65 16.00 -22.33 11.13
N SER A 66 15.23 -21.50 11.83
CA SER A 66 14.01 -21.93 12.53
C SER A 66 12.82 -22.02 11.57
N ALA A 67 11.79 -22.78 11.95
CA ALA A 67 10.56 -22.83 11.18
C ALA A 67 9.84 -21.47 11.24
N PRO A 68 9.53 -20.83 10.09
CA PRO A 68 8.94 -19.49 10.04
C PRO A 68 7.52 -19.41 10.64
N GLY A 69 6.82 -20.55 10.71
CA GLY A 69 5.40 -20.60 11.07
C GLY A 69 4.58 -19.64 10.21
N ASN A 70 3.57 -19.01 10.81
CA ASN A 70 2.70 -18.05 10.12
C ASN A 70 3.25 -16.60 10.18
N TRP A 71 4.45 -16.37 10.71
CA TRP A 71 4.96 -15.02 10.95
C TRP A 71 5.15 -14.23 9.66
N PHE A 72 5.77 -14.85 8.64
CA PHE A 72 5.97 -14.22 7.34
C PHE A 72 4.66 -14.07 6.57
N VAL A 73 3.76 -15.04 6.68
CA VAL A 73 2.43 -15.01 6.04
C VAL A 73 1.63 -13.80 6.52
N GLU A 74 1.53 -13.59 7.83
CA GLU A 74 0.78 -12.45 8.40
C GLU A 74 1.41 -11.10 8.04
N ARG A 75 2.74 -10.99 8.07
CA ARG A 75 3.42 -9.73 7.72
C ARG A 75 3.34 -9.41 6.24
N ALA A 76 3.45 -10.41 5.37
CA ALA A 76 3.41 -10.24 3.92
C ALA A 76 2.07 -9.64 3.43
N LYS A 77 0.99 -9.77 4.21
CA LYS A 77 -0.30 -9.12 3.94
C LYS A 77 -0.24 -7.59 4.00
N TYR A 78 0.76 -7.02 4.68
CA TYR A 78 0.89 -5.57 4.88
C TYR A 78 2.14 -4.97 4.23
N ILE A 79 3.01 -5.79 3.67
CA ILE A 79 4.22 -5.34 2.99
C ILE A 79 3.90 -5.18 1.50
N PRO A 80 3.94 -3.96 0.94
CA PRO A 80 3.73 -3.75 -0.49
C PRO A 80 4.89 -4.33 -1.31
N VAL A 81 4.60 -4.74 -2.54
CA VAL A 81 5.66 -5.17 -3.48
C VAL A 81 6.51 -3.97 -3.89
N ARG A 82 7.80 -4.16 -4.13
CA ARG A 82 8.70 -3.08 -4.57
C ARG A 82 8.35 -2.62 -5.98
N LEU A 83 8.55 -1.32 -6.25
CA LEU A 83 8.32 -0.76 -7.59
C LEU A 83 9.37 -1.25 -8.59
N THR A 84 8.91 -1.71 -9.76
CA THR A 84 9.75 -1.99 -10.93
C THR A 84 10.24 -0.70 -11.59
N MET A 85 11.18 -0.80 -12.54
CA MET A 85 11.67 0.39 -13.24
C MET A 85 10.58 1.04 -14.11
N ALA A 86 9.73 0.23 -14.74
CA ALA A 86 8.58 0.72 -15.51
C ALA A 86 7.61 1.49 -14.61
N GLU A 87 7.23 0.91 -13.46
CA GLU A 87 6.34 1.55 -12.49
C GLU A 87 6.91 2.85 -11.90
N ARG A 88 8.25 3.00 -11.85
CA ARG A 88 8.86 4.27 -11.43
C ARG A 88 8.63 5.40 -12.43
N LYS A 89 8.42 5.11 -13.72
CA LYS A 89 8.01 6.11 -14.71
C LYS A 89 6.59 6.60 -14.40
N ASP A 90 5.69 5.66 -14.13
CA ASP A 90 4.29 5.95 -13.77
C ASP A 90 4.18 6.70 -12.44
N LEU A 91 5.03 6.37 -11.46
CA LEU A 91 5.14 7.13 -10.22
C LEU A 91 5.49 8.60 -10.47
N ARG A 92 6.50 8.87 -11.31
CA ARG A 92 6.89 10.25 -11.64
C ARG A 92 5.76 11.00 -12.32
N LEU A 93 5.01 10.34 -13.19
CA LEU A 93 3.81 10.90 -13.80
C LEU A 93 2.75 11.24 -12.73
N CYS A 94 2.47 10.31 -11.84
CA CYS A 94 1.52 10.50 -10.73
C CYS A 94 1.92 11.70 -9.85
N GLU A 95 3.19 11.77 -9.44
CA GLU A 95 3.74 12.88 -8.66
C GLU A 95 3.64 14.22 -9.41
N ALA A 96 3.99 14.23 -10.70
CA ALA A 96 3.91 15.43 -11.53
C ALA A 96 2.47 15.95 -11.63
N VAL A 97 1.50 15.09 -11.96
CA VAL A 97 0.08 15.48 -12.07
C VAL A 97 -0.48 15.95 -10.72
N LEU A 98 -0.16 15.27 -9.62
CA LEU A 98 -0.61 15.67 -8.29
C LEU A 98 0.04 16.96 -7.79
N SER A 99 1.29 17.25 -8.21
CA SER A 99 1.98 18.47 -7.81
C SER A 99 1.30 19.72 -8.40
N VAL A 100 0.88 19.67 -9.67
CA VAL A 100 0.17 20.77 -10.35
C VAL A 100 -1.33 20.82 -10.04
N SER A 101 -1.88 19.79 -9.39
CA SER A 101 -3.29 19.76 -9.00
C SER A 101 -3.57 20.65 -7.80
N ASP A 102 -4.57 21.53 -7.91
CA ASP A 102 -5.09 22.35 -6.81
C ASP A 102 -6.32 21.73 -6.13
N TYR A 103 -6.45 20.40 -6.18
CA TYR A 103 -7.63 19.64 -5.72
C TYR A 103 -8.12 20.09 -4.34
N THR A 104 -7.23 20.00 -3.33
CA THR A 104 -7.58 20.32 -1.94
C THR A 104 -7.96 21.78 -1.79
N SER A 105 -7.23 22.70 -2.42
CA SER A 105 -7.48 24.14 -2.34
C SER A 105 -8.86 24.52 -2.90
N LYS A 106 -9.29 23.88 -4.00
CA LYS A 106 -10.57 24.17 -4.65
C LYS A 106 -11.76 23.53 -3.96
N ILE A 107 -11.58 22.38 -3.32
CA ILE A 107 -12.67 21.61 -2.70
C ILE A 107 -12.89 22.01 -1.24
N ASP A 108 -11.81 22.35 -0.51
CA ASP A 108 -11.85 22.79 0.89
C ASP A 108 -12.25 24.28 1.06
N THR A 109 -13.11 24.78 0.18
CA THR A 109 -13.69 26.13 0.30
C THR A 109 -14.93 26.12 1.18
N VAL A 110 -15.00 27.06 2.14
CA VAL A 110 -16.16 27.26 3.02
C VAL A 110 -17.35 27.81 2.21
N GLY A 111 -18.58 27.41 2.57
CA GLY A 111 -19.81 28.02 2.02
C GLY A 111 -20.39 27.39 0.73
N LYS A 112 -19.79 26.33 0.17
CA LYS A 112 -20.41 25.58 -0.94
C LYS A 112 -21.55 24.68 -0.45
N SER A 113 -22.67 24.69 -1.16
CA SER A 113 -23.74 23.70 -0.98
C SER A 113 -23.24 22.30 -1.34
N LYS A 114 -23.89 21.25 -0.80
CA LYS A 114 -23.49 19.84 -1.06
C LYS A 114 -23.38 19.57 -2.57
N ALA A 115 -24.39 19.95 -3.36
CA ALA A 115 -24.41 19.76 -4.81
C ALA A 115 -23.26 20.50 -5.54
N LYS A 116 -23.00 21.76 -5.19
CA LYS A 116 -21.90 22.53 -5.78
C LYS A 116 -20.53 21.94 -5.43
N ARG A 117 -20.39 21.35 -4.23
CA ARG A 117 -19.18 20.64 -3.83
C ARG A 117 -18.99 19.36 -4.66
N THR A 118 -20.03 18.55 -4.82
CA THR A 118 -19.98 17.32 -5.64
C THR A 118 -19.61 17.62 -7.09
N GLN A 119 -20.18 18.67 -7.68
CA GLN A 119 -19.82 19.10 -9.03
C GLN A 119 -18.33 19.51 -9.13
N ALA A 120 -17.83 20.27 -8.14
CA ALA A 120 -16.42 20.67 -8.10
C ALA A 120 -15.49 19.45 -7.90
N GLN A 121 -15.86 18.50 -7.05
CA GLN A 121 -15.13 17.23 -6.88
C GLN A 121 -15.03 16.48 -8.21
N LEU A 122 -16.15 16.31 -8.92
CA LEU A 122 -16.16 15.63 -10.21
C LEU A 122 -15.29 16.35 -11.24
N GLN A 123 -15.37 17.68 -11.34
CA GLN A 123 -14.56 18.46 -12.27
C GLN A 123 -13.06 18.29 -12.00
N GLU A 124 -12.63 18.37 -10.74
CA GLU A 124 -11.22 18.23 -10.40
C GLU A 124 -10.72 16.78 -10.53
N ILE A 125 -11.55 15.78 -10.19
CA ILE A 125 -11.24 14.36 -10.46
C ILE A 125 -11.03 14.16 -11.96
N CYS A 126 -11.98 14.57 -12.80
CA CYS A 126 -11.88 14.47 -14.25
C CYS A 126 -10.66 15.20 -14.81
N ALA A 127 -10.30 16.36 -14.26
CA ALA A 127 -9.10 17.10 -14.67
C ALA A 127 -7.82 16.30 -14.37
N VAL A 128 -7.70 15.69 -13.19
CA VAL A 128 -6.56 14.83 -12.84
C VAL A 128 -6.52 13.59 -13.73
N LEU A 129 -7.66 12.93 -13.94
CA LEU A 129 -7.73 11.74 -14.80
C LEU A 129 -7.34 12.05 -16.24
N THR A 130 -7.85 13.16 -16.79
CA THR A 130 -7.50 13.63 -18.14
C THR A 130 -6.01 13.90 -18.24
N ALA A 131 -5.41 14.54 -17.23
CA ALA A 131 -3.97 14.81 -17.21
C ALA A 131 -3.15 13.52 -17.17
N LEU A 132 -3.56 12.50 -16.39
CA LEU A 132 -2.90 11.19 -16.35
C LEU A 132 -2.94 10.48 -17.70
N VAL A 133 -4.12 10.44 -18.34
CA VAL A 133 -4.27 9.80 -19.65
C VAL A 133 -3.47 10.54 -20.71
N THR A 134 -3.63 11.86 -20.80
CA THR A 134 -2.98 12.69 -21.83
C THR A 134 -1.46 12.66 -21.75
N ALA A 135 -0.90 12.64 -20.53
CA ALA A 135 0.54 12.57 -20.34
C ALA A 135 1.12 11.16 -20.57
N SER A 136 0.28 10.12 -20.51
CA SER A 136 0.67 8.74 -20.84
C SER A 136 0.58 8.47 -22.34
N ASP A 137 -0.54 8.87 -22.95
CA ASP A 137 -0.85 8.75 -24.37
C ASP A 137 -1.64 10.00 -24.81
N TYR A 138 -1.01 10.79 -25.69
CA TYR A 138 -1.59 12.03 -26.18
C TYR A 138 -2.86 11.81 -27.01
N GLN A 139 -2.90 10.75 -27.82
CA GLN A 139 -4.05 10.48 -28.69
C GLN A 139 -5.26 10.06 -27.86
N ALA A 140 -5.05 9.13 -26.93
CA ALA A 140 -6.05 8.77 -25.93
C ALA A 140 -6.51 9.98 -25.11
N GLY A 141 -5.59 10.87 -24.72
CA GLY A 141 -5.91 12.11 -24.02
C GLY A 141 -6.88 13.01 -24.78
N ARG A 142 -6.69 13.18 -26.09
CA ARG A 142 -7.60 13.96 -26.94
C ARG A 142 -9.00 13.35 -26.97
N ASP A 143 -9.08 12.03 -27.14
CA ASP A 143 -10.34 11.32 -27.21
C ASP A 143 -11.12 11.41 -25.89
N VAL A 144 -10.41 11.32 -24.75
CA VAL A 144 -10.99 11.47 -23.40
C VAL A 144 -11.47 12.91 -23.14
N VAL A 145 -10.75 13.93 -23.63
CA VAL A 145 -11.17 15.34 -23.51
C VAL A 145 -12.51 15.58 -24.23
N GLU A 146 -12.68 15.00 -25.41
CA GLU A 146 -13.90 15.17 -26.23
C GLU A 146 -15.06 14.29 -25.73
N SER A 147 -14.81 13.00 -25.52
CA SER A 147 -15.84 12.01 -25.15
C SER A 147 -16.21 12.03 -23.66
N ARG A 148 -15.30 12.49 -22.80
CA ARG A 148 -15.36 12.37 -21.33
C ARG A 148 -15.56 10.93 -20.83
N GLN A 149 -15.14 9.95 -21.61
CA GLN A 149 -15.21 8.53 -21.25
C GLN A 149 -13.84 8.06 -20.79
N TYR A 150 -13.75 7.59 -19.54
CA TYR A 150 -12.48 7.15 -18.93
C TYR A 150 -12.38 5.63 -18.80
N LYS A 151 -13.47 4.92 -19.11
CA LYS A 151 -13.64 3.48 -18.86
C LYS A 151 -12.57 2.62 -19.54
N ASP A 152 -12.21 2.98 -20.77
CA ASP A 152 -11.18 2.27 -21.54
C ASP A 152 -9.77 2.42 -20.94
N HIS A 153 -9.57 3.41 -20.09
CA HIS A 153 -8.31 3.69 -19.39
C HIS A 153 -8.36 3.36 -17.90
N GLU A 154 -9.44 2.73 -17.42
CA GLU A 154 -9.66 2.46 -16.00
C GLU A 154 -8.49 1.69 -15.38
N SER A 155 -8.00 0.62 -16.03
CA SER A 155 -6.90 -0.19 -15.50
C SER A 155 -5.61 0.61 -15.36
N ALA A 156 -5.23 1.38 -16.40
CA ALA A 156 -4.01 2.19 -16.38
C ALA A 156 -4.07 3.29 -15.31
N ILE A 157 -5.23 3.94 -15.17
CA ILE A 157 -5.47 4.95 -14.12
C ILE A 157 -5.35 4.32 -12.73
N GLN A 158 -6.02 3.19 -12.50
CA GLN A 158 -5.97 2.47 -11.23
C GLN A 158 -4.54 2.04 -10.90
N ASP A 159 -3.77 1.58 -11.89
CA ASP A 159 -2.36 1.20 -11.75
C ASP A 159 -1.50 2.38 -11.27
N ILE A 160 -1.57 3.52 -11.94
CA ILE A 160 -0.78 4.72 -11.59
C ILE A 160 -1.09 5.22 -10.17
N LEU A 161 -2.38 5.22 -9.77
CA LEU A 161 -2.80 5.73 -8.47
C LEU A 161 -2.50 4.74 -7.33
N GLU A 162 -2.52 3.43 -7.60
CA GLU A 162 -2.04 2.43 -6.64
C GLU A 162 -0.52 2.49 -6.45
N ILE A 163 0.25 2.68 -7.53
CA ILE A 163 1.70 2.87 -7.48
C ILE A 163 2.06 4.04 -6.54
N GLY A 164 1.34 5.15 -6.65
CA GLY A 164 1.51 6.30 -5.75
C GLY A 164 1.28 5.94 -4.27
N ARG A 165 0.25 5.15 -3.97
CA ARG A 165 -0.01 4.67 -2.60
C ARG A 165 1.06 3.70 -2.10
N ARG A 166 1.44 2.73 -2.93
CA ARG A 166 2.49 1.75 -2.64
C ARG A 166 3.84 2.42 -2.37
N HIS A 167 4.22 3.40 -3.19
CA HIS A 167 5.44 4.19 -2.99
C HIS A 167 5.45 4.88 -1.63
N LYS A 168 4.36 5.54 -1.26
CA LYS A 168 4.24 6.28 0.00
C LYS A 168 4.34 5.36 1.22
N ILE A 169 3.71 4.17 1.18
CA ILE A 169 3.77 3.20 2.28
C ILE A 169 5.22 2.74 2.51
N MET A 170 5.96 2.50 1.43
CA MET A 170 7.38 2.11 1.52
C MET A 170 8.32 3.27 1.87
N ASN A 171 7.96 4.52 1.57
CA ASN A 171 8.79 5.72 1.75
C ASN A 171 7.98 6.83 2.46
N PRO A 172 7.71 6.71 3.76
CA PRO A 172 6.84 7.64 4.50
C PRO A 172 7.27 9.11 4.44
N GLU A 173 8.55 9.37 4.21
CA GLU A 173 9.15 10.70 4.12
C GLU A 173 8.92 11.41 2.79
N LYS A 174 8.57 10.69 1.72
CA LYS A 174 8.35 11.24 0.36
C LYS A 174 6.89 11.62 0.10
N MET A 175 6.61 12.36 -0.97
CA MET A 175 5.24 12.79 -1.38
C MET A 175 4.41 13.42 -0.24
N ARG A 176 4.99 14.31 0.57
CA ARG A 176 4.28 14.83 1.76
C ARG A 176 3.03 15.64 1.42
N GLY A 177 3.04 16.42 0.34
CA GLY A 177 1.90 17.23 -0.09
C GLY A 177 0.99 16.49 -1.08
N GLU A 178 1.62 15.86 -2.08
CA GLU A 178 0.97 15.17 -3.20
C GLU A 178 0.13 14.00 -2.72
N TYR A 179 0.62 13.25 -1.72
CA TYR A 179 -0.11 12.12 -1.16
C TYR A 179 -1.41 12.55 -0.47
N GLY A 180 -1.43 13.71 0.18
CA GLY A 180 -2.65 14.25 0.78
C GLY A 180 -3.72 14.47 -0.30
N LYS A 181 -3.34 15.13 -1.40
CA LYS A 181 -4.22 15.36 -2.56
C LYS A 181 -4.71 14.03 -3.16
N LEU A 182 -3.80 13.07 -3.35
CA LEU A 182 -4.12 11.74 -3.85
C LEU A 182 -5.21 11.07 -2.99
N ILE A 183 -5.03 11.03 -1.67
CA ILE A 183 -6.00 10.35 -0.82
C ILE A 183 -7.34 11.09 -0.79
N TYR A 184 -7.36 12.42 -0.71
CA TYR A 184 -8.63 13.14 -0.75
C TYR A 184 -9.38 12.92 -2.08
N LEU A 185 -8.65 12.88 -3.19
CA LEU A 185 -9.20 12.55 -4.50
C LEU A 185 -9.80 11.14 -4.51
N LEU A 186 -9.07 10.14 -4.01
CA LEU A 186 -9.56 8.75 -3.96
C LEU A 186 -10.77 8.60 -3.03
N GLN A 187 -10.75 9.24 -1.87
CA GLN A 187 -11.87 9.23 -0.91
C GLN A 187 -13.14 9.85 -1.50
N ASP A 188 -13.01 10.96 -2.22
CA ASP A 188 -14.16 11.60 -2.82
C ASP A 188 -14.67 10.82 -4.03
N SER A 189 -13.78 10.12 -4.76
CA SER A 189 -14.15 9.28 -5.91
C SER A 189 -15.04 8.07 -5.56
N VAL A 190 -15.01 7.59 -4.31
CA VAL A 190 -15.86 6.47 -3.86
C VAL A 190 -17.22 6.94 -3.33
N THR A 191 -17.48 8.25 -3.31
CA THR A 191 -18.78 8.80 -2.91
C THR A 191 -19.83 8.40 -3.95
N PRO A 192 -21.02 7.88 -3.56
CA PRO A 192 -22.01 7.34 -4.50
C PRO A 192 -22.38 8.30 -5.62
N GLU A 193 -22.55 9.60 -5.29
CA GLU A 193 -22.91 10.62 -6.27
C GLU A 193 -21.80 10.84 -7.33
N VAL A 194 -20.53 10.74 -6.93
CA VAL A 194 -19.38 10.89 -7.85
C VAL A 194 -19.19 9.62 -8.67
N GLN A 195 -19.25 8.45 -8.02
CA GLN A 195 -19.05 7.16 -8.66
C GLN A 195 -20.09 6.87 -9.75
N GLN A 196 -21.35 7.23 -9.51
CA GLN A 196 -22.43 7.11 -10.51
C GLN A 196 -22.18 7.99 -11.75
N LEU A 197 -21.63 9.19 -11.56
CA LEU A 197 -21.36 10.11 -12.67
C LEU A 197 -20.08 9.77 -13.43
N LEU A 198 -19.10 9.17 -12.75
CA LEU A 198 -17.83 8.76 -13.36
C LEU A 198 -17.96 7.44 -14.15
N ASP A 199 -18.95 6.59 -13.82
CA ASP A 199 -19.16 5.24 -14.38
C ASP A 199 -17.92 4.31 -14.32
N MET A 200 -17.03 4.55 -13.37
CA MET A 200 -15.87 3.69 -13.13
C MET A 200 -15.38 3.80 -11.69
N ARG A 201 -14.56 2.85 -11.26
CA ARG A 201 -13.95 2.88 -9.93
C ARG A 201 -12.47 3.17 -10.06
N ILE A 202 -12.00 4.27 -9.48
CA ILE A 202 -10.58 4.65 -9.56
C ILE A 202 -9.70 3.90 -8.54
N VAL A 203 -10.31 3.34 -7.48
CA VAL A 203 -9.58 2.71 -6.38
C VAL A 203 -9.49 1.19 -6.56
N LYS A 204 -8.27 0.68 -6.71
CA LYS A 204 -7.94 -0.76 -6.57
C LYS A 204 -7.20 -1.09 -5.26
N PRO A 205 -7.21 -2.34 -4.76
CA PRO A 205 -6.41 -2.73 -3.60
C PRO A 205 -4.90 -2.63 -3.86
N ILE A 206 -4.11 -2.38 -2.80
CA ILE A 206 -2.64 -2.33 -2.88
C ILE A 206 -2.08 -3.74 -3.14
N ILE A 207 -1.07 -3.81 -4.00
CA ILE A 207 -0.37 -5.07 -4.29
C ILE A 207 0.64 -5.33 -3.17
N THR A 208 0.38 -6.37 -2.39
CA THR A 208 1.22 -6.81 -1.27
C THR A 208 1.96 -8.08 -1.64
N VAL A 209 3.05 -8.37 -0.92
CA VAL A 209 3.84 -9.60 -1.16
C VAL A 209 2.94 -10.83 -1.08
N HIS A 210 2.03 -10.87 -0.09
CA HIS A 210 1.07 -11.96 0.03
C HIS A 210 0.11 -12.03 -1.17
N SER A 211 -0.54 -10.92 -1.56
CA SER A 211 -1.50 -10.96 -2.67
C SER A 211 -0.83 -11.30 -4.00
N PHE A 212 0.40 -10.85 -4.21
CA PHE A 212 1.20 -11.18 -5.38
C PHE A 212 1.56 -12.67 -5.47
N LEU A 213 2.04 -13.25 -4.36
CA LEU A 213 2.43 -14.67 -4.30
C LEU A 213 1.21 -15.59 -4.34
N ALA A 214 0.13 -15.24 -3.63
CA ALA A 214 -1.10 -16.02 -3.59
C ALA A 214 -1.77 -16.09 -4.98
N ALA A 215 -1.84 -14.97 -5.70
CA ALA A 215 -2.42 -14.93 -7.05
C ALA A 215 -1.69 -15.82 -8.07
N ARG A 216 -0.43 -16.17 -7.77
CA ARG A 216 0.46 -16.93 -8.65
C ARG A 216 0.78 -18.33 -8.13
N GLY A 217 0.20 -18.73 -6.99
CA GLY A 217 0.37 -20.06 -6.41
C GLY A 217 1.69 -20.29 -5.68
N ALA A 218 2.44 -19.24 -5.34
CA ALA A 218 3.73 -19.34 -4.65
C ALA A 218 3.68 -18.85 -3.19
N ALA A 219 2.50 -18.85 -2.57
CA ALA A 219 2.37 -18.47 -1.16
C ALA A 219 3.22 -19.35 -0.22
N GLY A 220 3.52 -20.59 -0.63
CA GLY A 220 4.36 -21.53 0.12
C GLY A 220 5.79 -21.03 0.39
N VAL A 221 6.31 -20.06 -0.39
CA VAL A 221 7.59 -19.40 -0.11
C VAL A 221 7.64 -18.81 1.30
N LEU A 222 6.49 -18.31 1.80
CA LEU A 222 6.39 -17.64 3.10
C LEU A 222 6.39 -18.64 4.28
N GLU A 223 6.14 -19.92 4.02
CA GLU A 223 6.12 -20.99 5.02
C GLU A 223 7.40 -21.85 4.97
N ASP A 224 8.26 -21.63 3.97
CA ASP A 224 9.48 -22.41 3.77
C ASP A 224 10.55 -22.06 4.81
N ASN A 225 11.17 -23.07 5.43
CA ASN A 225 12.20 -22.90 6.46
C ASN A 225 13.37 -22.00 6.02
N LEU A 226 13.68 -21.99 4.72
CA LEU A 226 14.77 -21.19 4.16
C LEU A 226 14.47 -19.69 4.11
N ILE A 227 13.21 -19.26 4.26
CA ILE A 227 12.83 -17.84 4.21
C ILE A 227 13.49 -17.05 5.35
N THR A 228 13.64 -17.66 6.53
CA THR A 228 14.30 -17.04 7.69
C THR A 228 15.77 -16.70 7.39
N THR A 229 16.45 -17.59 6.66
CA THR A 229 17.83 -17.40 6.19
C THR A 229 17.90 -16.39 5.05
N ALA A 230 16.96 -16.44 4.10
CA ALA A 230 16.91 -15.56 2.94
C ALA A 230 16.64 -14.09 3.33
N THR A 231 15.79 -13.84 4.33
CA THR A 231 15.46 -12.47 4.78
C THR A 231 16.38 -11.94 5.88
N ARG A 232 17.42 -12.70 6.26
CA ARG A 232 18.32 -12.29 7.35
C ARG A 232 19.06 -10.99 7.01
N GLU A 233 19.11 -10.09 7.97
CA GLU A 233 19.93 -8.89 7.90
C GLU A 233 21.39 -9.23 8.21
N ILE A 234 22.31 -8.76 7.38
CA ILE A 234 23.75 -8.96 7.56
C ILE A 234 24.34 -7.62 7.95
N ILE A 235 24.48 -7.39 9.25
CA ILE A 235 25.01 -6.13 9.79
C ILE A 235 26.50 -6.32 10.09
N ALA A 236 27.31 -5.36 9.65
CA ALA A 236 28.74 -5.30 9.91
C ALA A 236 29.00 -4.53 11.22
N ASP A 237 28.59 -5.09 12.36
CA ASP A 237 28.69 -4.45 13.70
C ASP A 237 30.12 -4.39 14.26
N GLY A 238 31.15 -4.67 13.46
CA GLY A 238 32.56 -4.74 13.90
C GLY A 238 32.92 -5.95 14.77
N VAL A 239 31.93 -6.63 15.35
CA VAL A 239 32.10 -7.86 16.16
C VAL A 239 32.31 -9.11 15.29
N LYS A 240 31.72 -9.14 14.09
CA LYS A 240 31.79 -10.29 13.18
C LYS A 240 33.03 -10.21 12.29
N SER A 241 33.75 -11.32 12.16
CA SER A 241 34.87 -11.42 11.21
C SER A 241 34.39 -11.29 9.77
N ARG A 242 35.20 -10.70 8.88
CA ARG A 242 34.93 -10.65 7.43
C ARG A 242 34.63 -12.03 6.84
N GLN A 243 35.29 -13.08 7.34
CA GLN A 243 35.03 -14.45 6.91
C GLN A 243 33.64 -14.95 7.31
N GLN A 244 33.17 -14.58 8.52
CA GLN A 244 31.82 -14.90 8.98
C GLN A 244 30.80 -14.16 8.13
N LEU A 245 30.95 -12.84 7.93
CA LEU A 245 30.05 -12.05 7.08
C LEU A 245 29.96 -12.59 5.65
N ASN A 246 31.09 -13.03 5.06
CA ASN A 246 31.11 -13.63 3.73
C ASN A 246 30.39 -14.99 3.70
N ARG A 247 30.55 -15.83 4.73
CA ARG A 247 29.83 -17.11 4.84
C ARG A 247 28.33 -16.87 4.96
N GLU A 248 27.93 -15.97 5.85
CA GLU A 248 26.55 -15.55 6.08
C GLU A 248 25.89 -15.00 4.79
N SER A 249 26.64 -14.20 4.02
CA SER A 249 26.17 -13.69 2.73
C SER A 249 25.99 -14.80 1.69
N ARG A 250 26.90 -15.76 1.61
CA ARG A 250 26.79 -16.91 0.69
C ARG A 250 25.60 -17.81 1.05
N GLU A 251 25.37 -18.06 2.33
CA GLU A 251 24.22 -18.84 2.80
C GLU A 251 22.90 -18.17 2.41
N LYS A 252 22.81 -16.85 2.60
CA LYS A 252 21.65 -16.05 2.18
C LYS A 252 21.40 -16.13 0.67
N HIS A 253 22.43 -15.92 -0.16
CA HIS A 253 22.27 -15.97 -1.62
C HIS A 253 21.84 -17.36 -2.09
N ARG A 254 22.44 -18.43 -1.53
CA ARG A 254 22.01 -19.81 -1.84
C ARG A 254 20.56 -20.09 -1.44
N ALA A 255 20.13 -19.59 -0.29
CA ALA A 255 18.74 -19.73 0.15
C ALA A 255 17.78 -19.00 -0.79
N ILE A 256 18.16 -17.80 -1.27
CA ILE A 256 17.37 -17.04 -2.24
C ILE A 256 17.29 -17.79 -3.58
N GLU A 257 18.43 -18.24 -4.13
CA GLU A 257 18.47 -19.02 -5.38
C GLU A 257 17.61 -20.29 -5.28
N HIS A 258 17.75 -21.05 -4.19
CA HIS A 258 16.97 -22.27 -4.00
C HIS A 258 15.46 -22.01 -3.89
N LEU A 259 15.06 -20.94 -3.20
CA LEU A 259 13.65 -20.53 -3.14
C LEU A 259 13.15 -20.05 -4.51
N GLY A 260 13.98 -19.32 -5.25
CA GLY A 260 13.72 -18.92 -6.63
C GLY A 260 13.44 -20.13 -7.51
N ASP A 261 14.37 -21.08 -7.58
CA ASP A 261 14.25 -22.29 -8.41
C ASP A 261 13.04 -23.16 -8.03
N LYS A 262 12.78 -23.31 -6.73
CA LYS A 262 11.72 -24.19 -6.22
C LYS A 262 10.32 -23.64 -6.50
N TYR A 263 10.15 -22.33 -6.42
CA TYR A 263 8.84 -21.67 -6.59
C TYR A 263 8.71 -20.91 -7.91
N ALA A 264 9.75 -20.93 -8.75
CA ALA A 264 9.71 -20.47 -10.13
C ALA A 264 8.61 -21.21 -10.88
N SER A 265 7.81 -20.44 -11.61
CA SER A 265 6.73 -20.97 -12.42
C SER A 265 6.56 -20.12 -13.66
N ARG A 266 5.74 -20.56 -14.61
CA ARG A 266 5.39 -19.74 -15.78
C ARG A 266 4.78 -18.37 -15.40
N ARG A 267 4.33 -18.18 -14.15
CA ARG A 267 3.68 -16.96 -13.65
C ARG A 267 4.57 -16.14 -12.70
N ILE A 268 5.70 -16.68 -12.25
CA ILE A 268 6.69 -16.05 -11.35
C ILE A 268 8.07 -16.38 -11.87
N THR A 269 8.79 -15.35 -12.30
CA THR A 269 10.22 -15.44 -12.58
C THR A 269 11.01 -15.61 -11.29
N ASP A 270 12.21 -16.15 -11.43
CA ASP A 270 13.25 -16.21 -10.41
C ASP A 270 13.65 -14.81 -9.89
N ASP A 271 13.63 -13.81 -10.77
CA ASP A 271 13.80 -12.37 -10.47
C ASP A 271 12.55 -11.70 -9.87
#